data_AF-A0A0B1SDE2-F1
#
_entry.id   AF-A0A0B1SDE2-F1
#
_cell.length_a   1.000
_cell.length_b   1.000
_cell.length_c   1.000
_cell.angle_alpha   90.00
_cell.angle_beta   90.00
_cell.angle_gamma   90.00
#
_symmetry.space_group_name_H-M   'P 1'
#
loop_
_entity.id
_entity.type
_entity.pdbx_description
1 polymer ?
#
loop_
_entity_poly.entity_id
_entity_poly.type
_entity_poly.pdbx_seq_one_letter_code
_entity_poly.pdbx_strand_id
1 'polypeptide(L)'
;MGQKLHRVVRACAEMGPSNPILAIHDQGAGGNGNVLKELVEDGGAIISASSFELGDETISARELWTAEYQENDACLVDSAGLPQMMKISKRESAVSPLSAPLRRRTGWVILMNFADDSDDRMPVDFDTKILGVPPKVHAYKAQVTRAACRPDCKARSGNGAAAALGRKQEVAEELFTLKPSQPQL
;
A
#
# COMPACT_ATOMS: atom_id res chain seq x y z
N MET A 1 -0.33 -13.52 15.32
CA MET A 1 -1.02 -14.41 14.36
C MET A 1 -0.28 -14.48 13.00
N GLY A 2 0.63 -13.53 12.66
CA GLY A 2 1.39 -13.47 11.39
C GLY A 2 2.28 -14.68 11.03
N GLN A 3 2.50 -15.63 11.95
CA GLN A 3 3.14 -16.91 11.64
C GLN A 3 2.40 -17.72 10.55
N LYS A 4 1.09 -17.50 10.36
CA LYS A 4 0.30 -18.14 9.30
C LYS A 4 0.61 -17.53 7.93
N LEU A 5 0.60 -16.20 7.86
CA LEU A 5 0.91 -15.42 6.67
C LEU A 5 2.31 -15.74 6.13
N HIS A 6 3.30 -15.77 7.02
CA HIS A 6 4.67 -16.20 6.69
C HIS A 6 4.74 -17.62 6.10
N ARG A 7 3.85 -18.55 6.48
CA ARG A 7 3.83 -19.91 5.89
C ARG A 7 3.26 -19.92 4.48
N VAL A 8 2.27 -19.08 4.18
CA VAL A 8 1.73 -18.91 2.82
C VAL A 8 2.80 -18.32 1.90
N VAL A 9 3.39 -17.19 2.30
CA VAL A 9 4.44 -16.50 1.53
C VAL A 9 5.65 -17.42 1.32
N ARG A 10 6.09 -18.12 2.37
CA ARG A 10 7.19 -19.10 2.29
C ARG A 10 6.85 -20.26 1.35
N ALA A 11 5.66 -20.84 1.43
CA ALA A 11 5.26 -21.94 0.56
C ALA A 11 5.18 -21.51 -0.93
N CYS A 12 4.82 -20.25 -1.21
CA CYS A 12 4.84 -19.69 -2.56
C CYS A 12 6.28 -19.44 -3.05
N ALA A 13 7.15 -18.89 -2.19
CA ALA A 13 8.57 -18.67 -2.51
C ALA A 13 9.35 -19.99 -2.73
N GLU A 14 9.07 -21.03 -1.95
CA GLU A 14 9.69 -22.36 -2.07
C GLU A 14 9.30 -23.09 -3.37
N MET A 15 8.31 -22.60 -4.13
CA MET A 15 7.95 -23.10 -5.47
C MET A 15 8.85 -22.55 -6.59
N GLY A 16 9.74 -21.60 -6.30
CA GLY A 16 10.71 -21.08 -7.26
C GLY A 16 10.06 -20.48 -8.51
N PRO A 17 10.36 -20.96 -9.74
CA PRO A 17 9.78 -20.42 -10.98
C PRO A 17 8.25 -20.51 -11.09
N SER A 18 7.59 -21.31 -10.24
CA SER A 18 6.14 -21.42 -10.18
C SER A 18 5.50 -20.54 -9.10
N ASN A 19 6.25 -19.63 -8.47
CA ASN A 19 5.72 -18.71 -7.47
C ASN A 19 4.58 -17.84 -8.04
N PRO A 20 3.36 -17.89 -7.49
CA PRO A 20 2.23 -17.09 -7.98
C PRO A 20 2.29 -15.62 -7.53
N ILE A 21 3.14 -15.26 -6.56
CA ILE A 21 3.29 -13.88 -6.06
C ILE A 21 4.22 -13.11 -6.99
N LEU A 22 3.69 -12.03 -7.60
CA LEU A 22 4.43 -11.05 -8.37
C LEU A 22 5.13 -10.03 -7.45
N ALA A 23 4.37 -9.47 -6.50
CA ALA A 23 4.86 -8.57 -5.46
C ALA A 23 4.10 -8.77 -4.14
N ILE A 24 4.64 -8.23 -3.05
CA ILE A 24 3.99 -8.22 -1.73
C ILE A 24 4.44 -7.00 -0.94
N HIS A 25 3.53 -6.40 -0.18
CA HIS A 25 3.78 -5.24 0.67
C HIS A 25 3.02 -5.38 1.99
N ASP A 26 3.67 -5.08 3.12
CA ASP A 26 3.06 -5.15 4.44
C ASP A 26 2.13 -3.95 4.69
N GLN A 27 1.06 -4.15 5.46
CA GLN A 27 0.13 -3.07 5.77
C GLN A 27 0.53 -2.27 7.01
N GLY A 28 1.37 -1.26 6.78
CA GLY A 28 1.73 -0.24 7.76
C GLY A 28 0.79 0.96 7.81
N ALA A 29 1.38 2.14 7.95
CA ALA A 29 0.67 3.42 8.10
C ALA A 29 -0.14 3.80 6.86
N GLY A 30 -1.34 4.38 7.07
CA GLY A 30 -2.29 4.71 6.01
C GLY A 30 -3.13 3.54 5.49
N GLY A 31 -3.00 2.36 6.12
CA GLY A 31 -3.90 1.23 5.96
C GLY A 31 -3.95 0.68 4.53
N ASN A 32 -5.07 0.03 4.20
CA ASN A 32 -5.31 -0.53 2.86
C ASN A 32 -5.04 0.50 1.75
N GLY A 33 -5.44 1.75 1.92
CA GLY A 33 -5.26 2.80 0.91
C GLY A 33 -3.81 3.13 0.58
N ASN A 34 -2.88 2.98 1.54
CA ASN A 34 -1.46 3.18 1.27
C ASN A 34 -0.84 1.99 0.54
N VAL A 35 -1.15 0.77 0.98
CA VAL A 35 -0.56 -0.46 0.42
C VAL A 35 -1.09 -0.74 -0.99
N LEU A 36 -2.40 -0.58 -1.18
CA LEU A 36 -3.05 -0.94 -2.44
C LEU A 36 -2.59 -0.01 -3.57
N LYS A 37 -2.54 1.31 -3.35
CA LYS A 37 -2.07 2.27 -4.37
C LYS A 37 -0.60 2.00 -4.78
N GLU A 38 0.24 1.57 -3.85
CA GLU A 38 1.68 1.33 -4.05
C GLU A 38 1.93 0.07 -4.85
N LEU A 39 1.07 -0.95 -4.68
CA LEU A 39 1.13 -2.18 -5.45
C LEU A 39 0.54 -2.06 -6.89
N VAL A 40 -0.35 -1.10 -7.17
CA VAL A 40 -0.89 -0.88 -8.54
C VAL A 40 -0.46 0.43 -9.19
N GLU A 41 0.67 1.00 -8.75
CA GLU A 41 1.18 2.35 -9.09
C GLU A 41 0.82 2.80 -10.52
N ASP A 42 1.20 1.99 -11.52
CA ASP A 42 0.97 2.24 -12.95
C ASP A 42 -0.26 1.54 -13.53
N GLY A 43 -0.64 0.39 -12.96
CA GLY A 43 -1.71 -0.47 -13.46
C GLY A 43 -3.10 0.15 -13.28
N GLY A 44 -3.39 0.65 -12.07
CA GLY A 44 -4.70 1.16 -11.65
C GLY A 44 -5.73 0.05 -11.39
N ALA A 45 -6.42 0.12 -10.24
CA ALA A 45 -7.36 -0.91 -9.79
C ALA A 45 -8.77 -0.37 -9.57
N ILE A 46 -9.77 -1.21 -9.86
CA ILE A 46 -11.11 -1.08 -9.29
C ILE A 46 -11.23 -2.09 -8.15
N ILE A 47 -11.48 -1.60 -6.95
CA ILE A 47 -11.57 -2.39 -5.73
C ILE A 47 -13.00 -2.24 -5.20
N SER A 48 -13.65 -3.35 -4.83
CA SER A 48 -14.97 -3.32 -4.20
C SER A 48 -14.82 -3.42 -2.68
N ALA A 49 -15.45 -2.52 -1.91
CA ALA A 49 -15.45 -2.60 -0.46
C ALA A 49 -16.04 -3.94 0.05
N SER A 50 -17.06 -4.47 -0.63
CA SER A 50 -17.67 -5.78 -0.33
C SER A 50 -16.76 -7.00 -0.61
N SER A 51 -15.58 -6.81 -1.19
CA SER A 51 -14.62 -7.89 -1.42
C SER A 51 -13.58 -8.05 -0.29
N PHE A 52 -13.56 -7.15 0.70
CA PHE A 52 -12.73 -7.29 1.88
C PHE A 52 -13.39 -8.17 2.95
N GLU A 53 -12.60 -8.99 3.64
CA GLU A 53 -13.04 -9.60 4.89
C GLU A 53 -13.10 -8.52 5.99
N LEU A 54 -14.31 -8.29 6.50
CA LEU A 54 -14.61 -7.34 7.58
C LEU A 54 -14.57 -8.05 8.93
N GLY A 55 -13.96 -7.43 9.93
CA GLY A 55 -14.08 -7.87 11.33
C GLY A 55 -15.24 -7.21 12.08
N ASP A 56 -15.84 -6.18 11.47
CA ASP A 56 -16.99 -5.42 11.95
C ASP A 56 -17.81 -5.03 10.72
N GLU A 57 -19.09 -5.43 10.67
CA GLU A 57 -20.00 -5.16 9.55
C GLU A 57 -20.48 -3.69 9.52
N THR A 58 -20.27 -2.93 10.59
CA THR A 58 -20.71 -1.52 10.70
C THR A 58 -19.71 -0.51 10.13
N ILE A 59 -18.51 -0.95 9.72
CA ILE A 59 -17.44 -0.09 9.22
C ILE A 59 -17.81 0.55 7.88
N SER A 60 -17.59 1.86 7.72
CA SER A 60 -17.78 2.53 6.43
C SER A 60 -16.64 2.22 5.45
N ALA A 61 -16.90 2.33 4.14
CA ALA A 61 -15.87 2.09 3.12
C ALA A 61 -14.65 3.02 3.24
N ARG A 62 -14.82 4.22 3.82
CA ARG A 62 -13.71 5.14 4.13
C ARG A 62 -12.85 4.63 5.28
N GLU A 63 -13.48 4.19 6.36
CA GLU A 63 -12.79 3.62 7.51
C GLU A 63 -12.06 2.34 7.11
N LEU A 64 -12.69 1.45 6.33
CA LEU A 64 -12.06 0.27 5.73
C LEU A 64 -10.81 0.63 4.90
N TRP A 65 -10.86 1.72 4.14
CA TRP A 65 -9.74 2.19 3.32
C TRP A 65 -8.56 2.68 4.16
N THR A 66 -8.83 3.44 5.22
CA THR A 66 -7.80 4.01 6.10
C THR A 66 -7.41 3.11 7.29
N ALA A 67 -8.11 2.00 7.52
CA ALA A 67 -7.90 1.14 8.68
C ALA A 67 -6.54 0.45 8.66
N GLU A 68 -5.82 0.56 9.77
CA GLU A 68 -4.49 -0.02 9.99
C GLU A 68 -4.60 -1.39 10.69
N TYR A 69 -5.16 -2.39 9.99
CA TYR A 69 -5.24 -3.76 10.51
C TYR A 69 -3.84 -4.33 10.76
N GLN A 70 -3.64 -4.96 11.91
CA GLN A 70 -2.35 -5.57 12.25
C GLN A 70 -2.20 -6.94 11.60
N GLU A 71 -0.96 -7.30 11.24
CA GLU A 71 -0.60 -8.58 10.62
C GLU A 71 -1.36 -8.89 9.31
N ASN A 72 -1.62 -7.84 8.53
CA ASN A 72 -2.23 -7.87 7.20
C ASN A 72 -1.17 -7.49 6.16
N ASP A 73 -1.05 -8.24 5.07
CA ASP A 73 -0.21 -7.89 3.92
C ASP A 73 -1.11 -7.70 2.70
N ALA A 74 -0.59 -7.08 1.64
CA ALA A 74 -1.20 -7.12 0.32
C ALA A 74 -0.23 -7.75 -0.68
N CYS A 75 -0.74 -8.64 -1.54
CA CYS A 75 0.07 -9.33 -2.53
C CYS A 75 -0.50 -9.13 -3.93
N LEU A 76 0.41 -9.13 -4.89
CA LEU A 76 0.13 -9.00 -6.31
C LEU A 76 0.26 -10.43 -6.87
N VAL A 77 -0.78 -10.99 -7.50
CA VAL A 77 -0.83 -12.43 -7.81
C VAL A 77 -1.21 -12.67 -9.27
N ASP A 78 -0.47 -13.55 -9.96
CA ASP A 78 -0.85 -13.96 -11.31
C ASP A 78 -2.18 -14.73 -11.29
N SER A 79 -3.09 -14.30 -12.16
CA SER A 79 -4.36 -14.95 -12.49
C SER A 79 -4.28 -16.48 -12.67
N ALA A 80 -3.22 -17.01 -13.30
CA ALA A 80 -3.06 -18.46 -13.48
C ALA A 80 -2.56 -19.16 -12.21
N GLY A 81 -1.82 -18.45 -11.36
CA GLY A 81 -1.35 -18.90 -10.05
C GLY A 81 -2.42 -18.85 -8.93
N LEU A 82 -3.48 -18.05 -9.11
CA LEU A 82 -4.53 -17.82 -8.11
C LEU A 82 -5.17 -19.11 -7.52
N PRO A 83 -5.51 -20.16 -8.29
CA PRO A 83 -6.07 -21.39 -7.72
C PRO A 83 -5.09 -22.13 -6.80
N GLN A 84 -3.78 -22.03 -7.08
CA GLN A 84 -2.73 -22.63 -6.27
C GLN A 84 -2.47 -21.82 -5.00
N MET A 85 -2.43 -20.49 -5.10
CA MET A 85 -2.42 -19.59 -3.95
C MET A 85 -3.59 -19.89 -3.00
N MET A 86 -4.81 -19.97 -3.52
CA MET A 86 -6.01 -20.32 -2.73
C MET A 86 -5.91 -21.67 -2.01
N LYS A 87 -5.28 -22.67 -2.61
CA LYS A 87 -5.05 -23.98 -1.99
C LYS A 87 -4.05 -23.91 -0.83
N ILE A 88 -2.98 -23.13 -0.97
CA ILE A 88 -1.98 -22.90 0.09
C ILE A 88 -2.61 -22.09 1.23
N SER A 89 -3.28 -20.99 0.91
CA SER A 89 -4.05 -20.13 1.81
C SER A 89 -5.02 -20.92 2.70
N LYS A 90 -5.80 -21.84 2.09
CA LYS A 90 -6.75 -22.69 2.81
C LYS A 90 -6.07 -23.75 3.69
N ARG A 91 -4.85 -24.19 3.34
CA ARG A 91 -4.05 -25.13 4.14
C ARG A 91 -3.52 -24.49 5.43
N GLU A 92 -3.09 -23.23 5.36
CA GLU A 92 -2.53 -22.50 6.51
C GLU A 92 -3.59 -21.73 7.33
N SER A 93 -4.87 -21.77 6.92
CA SER A 93 -5.99 -21.01 7.50
C SER A 93 -5.67 -19.52 7.68
N ALA A 94 -5.22 -18.89 6.59
CA ALA A 94 -4.39 -17.69 6.65
C ALA A 94 -4.85 -16.50 5.78
N VAL A 95 -5.85 -16.66 4.90
CA VAL A 95 -6.19 -15.67 3.86
C VAL A 95 -7.67 -15.77 3.43
N SER A 96 -8.32 -14.62 3.28
CA SER A 96 -9.46 -14.43 2.36
C SER A 96 -9.02 -13.63 1.13
N PRO A 97 -9.37 -14.05 -0.10
CA PRO A 97 -8.93 -13.38 -1.32
C PRO A 97 -9.74 -12.11 -1.60
N LEU A 98 -9.09 -10.94 -1.54
CA LEU A 98 -9.61 -9.74 -2.20
C LEU A 98 -9.35 -9.86 -3.70
N SER A 99 -10.38 -10.17 -4.49
CA SER A 99 -10.29 -10.16 -5.96
C SER A 99 -10.67 -8.78 -6.49
N ALA A 100 -9.67 -7.92 -6.73
CA ALA A 100 -9.85 -6.63 -7.39
C ALA A 100 -9.44 -6.74 -8.87
N PRO A 101 -10.37 -6.67 -9.83
CA PRO A 101 -10.01 -6.69 -11.24
C PRO A 101 -9.19 -5.44 -11.60
N LEU A 102 -7.93 -5.63 -12.01
CA LEU A 102 -7.09 -4.53 -12.50
C LEU A 102 -7.71 -3.97 -13.78
N ARG A 103 -7.85 -2.65 -13.87
CA ARG A 103 -8.44 -2.01 -15.04
C ARG A 103 -7.34 -1.49 -15.94
N ARG A 104 -7.46 -1.70 -17.25
CA ARG A 104 -6.57 -1.11 -18.28
C ARG A 104 -6.55 0.44 -18.35
N ARG A 105 -7.13 1.14 -17.38
CA ARG A 105 -7.13 2.60 -17.26
C ARG A 105 -5.97 2.97 -16.33
N THR A 106 -4.75 2.89 -16.89
CA THR A 106 -3.46 3.12 -16.23
C THR A 106 -3.49 4.24 -15.19
N GLY A 107 -3.02 3.94 -13.97
CA GLY A 107 -2.82 4.92 -12.90
C GLY A 107 -4.09 5.41 -12.19
N TRP A 108 -5.26 4.78 -12.33
CA TRP A 108 -6.46 5.17 -11.57
C TRP A 108 -6.78 4.16 -10.47
N VAL A 109 -6.95 4.64 -9.23
CA VAL A 109 -7.40 3.84 -8.09
C VAL A 109 -8.82 4.25 -7.73
N ILE A 110 -9.74 3.29 -7.82
CA ILE A 110 -11.16 3.47 -7.53
C ILE A 110 -11.58 2.46 -6.46
N LEU A 111 -12.14 2.95 -5.36
CA LEU A 111 -12.89 2.14 -4.40
C LEU A 111 -14.38 2.31 -4.70
N MET A 112 -15.06 1.21 -4.98
CA MET A 112 -16.52 1.16 -4.98
C MET A 112 -17.01 0.93 -3.55
N ASN A 113 -18.17 1.50 -3.23
CA ASN A 113 -18.81 1.34 -1.93
C ASN A 113 -19.32 -0.10 -1.72
N PHE A 114 -19.87 -0.41 -0.54
CA PHE A 114 -20.50 -1.69 -0.29
C PHE A 114 -21.75 -1.87 -1.16
N ALA A 115 -22.03 -3.11 -1.59
CA ALA A 115 -23.15 -3.42 -2.48
C ALA A 115 -24.54 -3.10 -1.90
N ASP A 116 -24.66 -3.04 -0.57
CA ASP A 116 -25.90 -2.72 0.15
C ASP A 116 -26.03 -1.21 0.47
N ASP A 117 -25.00 -0.40 0.18
CA ASP A 117 -25.08 1.06 0.35
C ASP A 117 -25.80 1.70 -0.84
N SER A 118 -26.80 2.54 -0.53
CA SER A 118 -27.57 3.31 -1.50
C SER A 118 -26.81 4.49 -2.12
N ASP A 119 -25.61 4.80 -1.63
CA ASP A 119 -24.80 5.91 -2.11
C ASP A 119 -23.90 5.51 -3.30
N ASP A 120 -24.32 5.89 -4.51
CA ASP A 120 -23.57 5.74 -5.78
C ASP A 120 -22.20 6.46 -5.78
N ARG A 121 -21.87 7.26 -4.76
CA ARG A 121 -20.56 7.92 -4.65
C ARG A 121 -19.45 6.91 -4.38
N MET A 122 -18.53 6.80 -5.33
CA MET A 122 -17.25 6.10 -5.14
C MET A 122 -16.46 6.79 -4.01
N PRO A 123 -16.18 6.14 -2.86
CA PRO A 123 -15.52 6.78 -1.74
C PRO A 123 -14.07 7.20 -2.04
N VAL A 124 -13.45 6.56 -3.04
CA VAL A 124 -12.12 6.86 -3.56
C VAL A 124 -12.18 6.82 -5.08
N ASP A 125 -11.78 7.89 -5.75
CA ASP A 125 -11.58 7.98 -7.20
C ASP A 125 -10.47 9.01 -7.45
N PHE A 126 -9.24 8.54 -7.70
CA PHE A 126 -8.10 9.42 -8.02
C PHE A 126 -7.07 8.78 -8.95
N ASP A 127 -6.34 9.63 -9.65
CA ASP A 127 -5.14 9.29 -10.42
C ASP A 127 -3.93 9.20 -9.46
N THR A 128 -3.21 8.07 -9.45
CA THR A 128 -2.03 7.83 -8.60
C THR A 128 -0.95 8.88 -8.81
N LYS A 129 -0.86 9.48 -10.00
CA LYS A 129 0.12 10.52 -10.35
C LYS A 129 -0.11 11.84 -9.63
N ILE A 130 -1.30 12.03 -9.02
CA ILE A 130 -1.60 13.18 -8.15
C ILE A 130 -0.90 13.03 -6.78
N LEU A 131 -0.65 11.79 -6.32
CA LEU A 131 0.04 11.49 -5.05
C LEU A 131 1.57 11.62 -5.15
N GLY A 132 2.04 12.50 -6.05
CA GLY A 132 3.46 12.68 -6.38
C GLY A 132 4.34 12.97 -5.17
N VAL A 133 5.61 12.59 -5.29
CA VAL A 133 6.61 12.61 -4.20
C VAL A 133 6.58 13.95 -3.45
N PRO A 134 6.39 13.96 -2.11
CA PRO A 134 6.39 15.20 -1.33
C PRO A 134 7.71 15.96 -1.53
N PRO A 135 7.67 17.30 -1.61
CA PRO A 135 8.86 18.08 -1.92
C PRO A 135 9.95 17.84 -0.88
N LYS A 136 11.18 17.60 -1.33
CA LYS A 136 12.32 17.33 -0.45
C LYS A 136 12.53 18.52 0.50
N VAL A 137 12.22 18.31 1.79
CA VAL A 137 12.41 19.34 2.81
C VAL A 137 13.90 19.46 3.13
N HIS A 138 14.54 20.52 2.64
CA HIS A 138 15.89 20.87 3.02
C HIS A 138 15.89 21.49 4.43
N ALA A 139 16.03 20.64 5.45
CA ALA A 139 16.16 21.06 6.84
C ALA A 139 17.53 21.71 7.09
N TYR A 140 17.61 23.03 6.89
CA TYR A 140 18.77 23.82 7.29
C TYR A 140 18.89 23.84 8.82
N LYS A 141 19.75 22.98 9.36
CA LYS A 141 20.14 23.04 10.78
C LYS A 141 20.97 24.30 11.01
N ALA A 142 20.31 25.39 11.37
CA ALA A 142 20.99 26.52 11.99
C ALA A 142 21.69 26.02 13.27
N GLN A 143 23.02 26.00 13.27
CA GLN A 143 23.77 25.81 14.49
C GLN A 143 23.56 27.05 15.35
N VAL A 144 22.60 26.98 16.28
CA VAL A 144 22.47 27.95 17.36
C VAL A 144 23.64 27.70 18.31
N THR A 145 24.79 28.28 17.98
CA THR A 145 25.86 28.46 18.95
C THR A 145 25.29 29.33 20.06
N ARG A 146 25.05 28.71 21.22
CA ARG A 146 24.64 29.44 22.41
C ARG A 146 25.76 30.43 22.74
N ALA A 147 25.50 31.71 22.50
CA ALA A 147 26.53 32.74 22.57
C ALA A 147 27.16 32.79 23.96
N ALA A 148 28.39 32.25 24.08
CA ALA A 148 29.27 32.63 25.16
C ALA A 148 29.61 34.12 24.94
N CYS A 149 29.12 34.99 25.81
CA CYS A 149 29.36 36.42 25.68
C CYS A 149 30.86 36.72 25.86
N ARG A 150 31.55 36.97 24.74
CA ARG A 150 32.78 37.77 24.69
C ARG A 150 32.73 38.69 23.48
N PRO A 151 33.34 39.89 23.58
CA PRO A 151 33.05 40.99 22.68
C PRO A 151 33.81 40.91 21.35
N ASP A 152 33.32 41.74 20.43
CA ASP A 152 33.88 42.18 19.16
C ASP A 152 33.58 41.32 17.92
N CYS A 153 33.04 41.99 16.89
CA CYS A 153 32.34 41.38 15.76
C CYS A 153 32.77 42.06 14.45
N LYS A 154 33.38 41.33 13.51
CA LYS A 154 33.49 41.77 12.10
C LYS A 154 33.22 40.61 11.14
N ALA A 155 32.21 40.78 10.28
CA ALA A 155 31.68 39.76 9.40
C ALA A 155 32.23 39.86 7.95
N ARG A 156 32.14 38.77 7.18
CA ARG A 156 32.08 38.78 5.70
C ARG A 156 31.46 37.48 5.14
N SER A 157 31.18 37.50 3.83
CA SER A 157 30.06 36.83 3.15
C SER A 157 30.44 35.74 2.13
N GLY A 158 29.51 34.85 1.75
CA GLY A 158 29.62 34.14 0.46
C GLY A 158 28.66 32.96 0.18
N ASN A 159 27.60 33.23 -0.59
CA ASN A 159 26.79 32.44 -1.54
C ASN A 159 27.00 30.91 -1.76
N GLY A 160 25.91 30.22 -2.16
CA GLY A 160 25.92 28.84 -2.69
C GLY A 160 24.84 28.55 -3.75
N ALA A 161 25.02 27.44 -4.48
CA ALA A 161 24.12 26.80 -5.46
C ALA A 161 24.51 25.28 -5.56
N ALA A 162 23.79 24.31 -6.14
CA ALA A 162 22.62 24.32 -7.03
C ALA A 162 21.79 22.98 -6.98
N ALA A 163 20.77 22.91 -7.83
CA ALA A 163 19.95 21.76 -8.33
C ALA A 163 20.72 20.48 -8.77
N ALA A 164 20.14 19.34 -9.21
CA ALA A 164 18.84 18.64 -9.08
C ALA A 164 18.94 17.24 -9.74
N LEU A 165 18.03 16.30 -9.46
CA LEU A 165 17.83 14.99 -10.16
C LEU A 165 16.34 14.57 -9.99
N GLY A 166 15.69 13.80 -10.87
CA GLY A 166 16.09 13.09 -12.09
C GLY A 166 15.25 11.80 -12.23
N ARG A 167 14.39 11.68 -13.26
CA ARG A 167 13.28 10.68 -13.34
C ARG A 167 13.64 9.31 -13.96
N LYS A 168 12.92 8.28 -13.51
CA LYS A 168 12.48 7.04 -14.22
C LYS A 168 11.15 6.55 -13.57
N GLN A 169 10.61 5.37 -13.89
CA GLN A 169 9.75 5.05 -15.07
C GLN A 169 9.10 3.65 -14.89
N GLU A 170 8.01 3.39 -15.61
CA GLU A 170 6.86 2.54 -15.23
C GLU A 170 6.80 1.11 -15.86
N VAL A 171 6.17 0.14 -15.18
CA VAL A 171 5.70 -1.21 -15.64
C VAL A 171 4.58 -1.75 -14.70
N ALA A 172 3.61 -2.55 -15.19
CA ALA A 172 2.30 -2.78 -14.52
C ALA A 172 1.92 -4.25 -14.17
N GLU A 173 1.19 -4.48 -13.06
CA GLU A 173 0.83 -5.79 -12.43
C GLU A 173 -0.51 -5.76 -11.57
N GLU A 174 -1.08 -6.90 -11.10
CA GLU A 174 -2.46 -7.07 -10.48
C GLU A 174 -2.56 -7.47 -8.96
N LEU A 175 -3.57 -6.96 -8.20
CA LEU A 175 -3.55 -6.82 -6.71
C LEU A 175 -4.63 -7.52 -5.84
N PHE A 176 -4.19 -8.01 -4.66
CA PHE A 176 -4.93 -8.73 -3.61
C PHE A 176 -4.51 -8.30 -2.18
N THR A 177 -5.29 -8.67 -1.14
CA THR A 177 -4.92 -8.57 0.29
C THR A 177 -4.94 -9.92 0.99
N LEU A 178 -4.03 -10.13 1.95
CA LEU A 178 -3.83 -11.32 2.75
C LEU A 178 -4.11 -11.04 4.25
N LYS A 179 -5.37 -11.18 4.67
CA LYS A 179 -5.76 -11.12 6.09
C LYS A 179 -5.78 -12.50 6.75
N PRO A 180 -5.26 -12.66 7.99
CA PRO A 180 -5.36 -13.91 8.73
C PRO A 180 -6.78 -14.10 9.31
N SER A 181 -7.45 -15.19 8.92
CA SER A 181 -8.83 -15.48 9.34
C SER A 181 -8.97 -15.54 10.88
N GLN A 182 -9.86 -14.71 11.43
CA GLN A 182 -10.13 -14.73 12.88
C GLN A 182 -10.85 -16.02 13.29
N PRO A 183 -10.65 -16.51 14.54
CA PRO A 183 -11.46 -17.60 15.06
C PRO A 183 -12.90 -17.12 15.25
N GLN A 184 -13.86 -17.87 14.69
CA GLN A 184 -15.27 -17.71 15.05
C GLN A 184 -15.44 -18.07 16.53
N LEU A 185 -16.04 -17.15 17.30
CA LEU A 185 -16.42 -17.31 18.71
C LEU A 185 -17.73 -18.08 18.83
#